data_AF-A0A351Y745-F1
#
_entry.id   AF-A0A351Y745-F1
#
_cell.length_a   1.000
_cell.length_b   1.000
_cell.length_c   1.000
_cell.angle_alpha   90.00
_cell.angle_beta   90.00
_cell.angle_gamma   90.00
#
_symmetry.space_group_name_H-M   'P 1'
#
loop_
_entity.id
_entity.type
_entity.pdbx_description
1 polymer ?
#
loop_
_entity_poly.entity_id
_entity_poly.type
_entity_poly.pdbx_seq_one_letter_code
_entity_poly.pdbx_strand_id
1 'polypeptide(L)' 'MSQYAWDGIAVGGVSVGESKELIREVVAFTASKLPLDKPRYLMGVGTPDDIRHAIEE' A
#
# COMPACT_ATOMS: atom_id res chain seq x y z
N MET A 1 6.86 14.29 19.34
CA MET A 1 5.68 13.91 18.52
C MET A 1 5.80 12.43 18.20
N SER A 2 4.73 11.64 18.26
CA SER A 2 4.84 10.23 17.85
C SER A 2 5.06 10.16 16.34
N GLN A 3 5.81 9.16 15.88
CA GLN A 3 6.20 8.98 14.48
C GLN A 3 4.99 8.85 13.52
N TYR A 4 3.80 8.56 14.05
CA TYR A 4 2.56 8.34 13.28
C TYR A 4 1.38 9.13 13.88
N ALA A 5 1.54 10.44 14.06
CA ALA A 5 0.49 11.33 14.58
C ALA A 5 -0.71 11.54 13.62
N TRP A 6 -0.72 10.89 12.46
CA TRP A 6 -1.73 11.03 11.40
C TRP A 6 -2.84 9.98 11.55
N ASP A 7 -4.01 10.24 10.99
CA ASP A 7 -5.16 9.31 11.05
C ASP A 7 -4.98 8.07 10.16
N GLY A 8 -4.13 8.15 9.13
CA GLY A 8 -3.85 7.05 8.21
C GLY A 8 -2.55 7.28 7.44
N ILE A 9 -2.13 6.26 6.69
CA ILE A 9 -0.87 6.26 5.95
C ILE A 9 -1.11 5.84 4.50
N ALA A 10 -0.64 6.64 3.55
CA ALA A 10 -0.70 6.27 2.14
C ALA A 10 0.57 5.54 1.68
N VAL A 11 0.39 4.54 0.82
CA VAL A 11 1.44 3.89 0.04
C VAL A 11 1.31 4.38 -1.40
N GLY A 12 2.19 5.30 -1.79
CA GLY A 12 2.24 5.90 -3.12
C GLY A 12 3.57 5.66 -3.83
N GLY A 13 3.66 6.11 -5.08
CA GLY A 13 4.88 5.97 -5.89
C GLY A 13 5.08 4.58 -6.51
N VAL A 14 4.07 3.71 -6.44
CA VAL A 14 4.13 2.32 -6.89
C VAL A 14 3.33 2.04 -8.16
N SER A 15 2.71 3.05 -8.79
CA SER A 15 1.89 2.88 -10.00
C SER A 15 2.30 3.88 -11.07
N VAL A 16 3.59 3.88 -11.44
CA VAL A 16 4.17 4.86 -12.37
C VAL A 16 4.75 4.23 -13.65
N GLY A 17 4.54 2.93 -13.87
CA GLY A 17 4.88 2.22 -15.12
C GLY A 17 5.51 0.84 -14.90
N GLU A 18 5.68 0.43 -13.64
CA GLU A 18 6.24 -0.85 -13.23
C GLU A 18 5.32 -2.04 -13.54
N SER A 19 5.90 -3.25 -13.54
CA SER A 19 5.13 -4.49 -13.64
C SER A 19 4.29 -4.73 -12.39
N LYS A 20 3.13 -5.40 -12.54
CA LYS A 20 2.22 -5.70 -11.43
C LYS A 20 2.89 -6.49 -10.31
N GLU A 21 3.80 -7.39 -10.66
CA GLU A 21 4.58 -8.18 -9.72
C GLU A 21 5.43 -7.28 -8.82
N LEU A 22 6.10 -6.27 -9.41
CA LEU A 22 6.92 -5.33 -8.65
C LEU A 22 6.06 -4.42 -7.76
N ILE A 23 4.91 -3.97 -8.25
CA ILE A 23 3.94 -3.21 -7.43
C ILE A 23 3.55 -4.03 -6.20
N ARG A 24 3.17 -5.29 -6.38
CA ARG A 24 2.74 -6.19 -5.31
C ARG A 24 3.84 -6.43 -4.29
N GLU A 25 5.06 -6.72 -4.75
CA GLU A 25 6.22 -6.93 -3.87
C GLU A 25 6.50 -5.70 -3.00
N VAL A 26 6.56 -4.51 -3.61
CA VAL A 26 6.84 -3.27 -2.90
C VAL A 26 5.72 -2.91 -1.93
N VAL A 27 4.46 -3.10 -2.33
CA VAL A 27 3.29 -2.84 -1.47
C VAL A 27 3.29 -3.77 -0.26
N ALA A 28 3.47 -5.09 -0.44
CA ALA A 28 3.53 -6.05 0.66
C ALA A 28 4.69 -5.76 1.61
N PHE A 29 5.89 -5.51 1.06
CA PHE A 29 7.06 -5.15 1.86
C PHE A 29 6.85 -3.88 2.67
N THR A 30 6.22 -2.86 2.08
CA THR A 30 5.98 -1.56 2.73
C THR A 30 4.88 -1.67 3.77
N ALA A 31 3.74 -2.26 3.41
CA ALA A 31 2.58 -2.41 4.28
C ALA A 31 2.89 -3.20 5.57
N SER A 32 3.79 -4.20 5.50
CA SER A 32 4.24 -4.96 6.67
C SER A 32 4.98 -4.13 7.74
N LYS A 33 5.45 -2.92 7.41
CA LYS A 33 6.18 -2.01 8.31
C LYS A 33 5.31 -0.90 8.86
N LEU A 34 4.08 -0.80 8.39
CA LEU A 34 3.15 0.23 8.83
C LEU A 34 2.36 -0.26 10.06
N PRO A 35 1.98 0.65 10.97
CA PRO A 35 1.12 0.31 12.10
C PRO A 35 -0.17 -0.40 11.67
N LEU A 36 -0.52 -1.49 12.36
CA LEU A 36 -1.69 -2.30 12.03
C LEU A 36 -3.01 -1.61 12.40
N ASP A 37 -2.98 -0.70 13.37
CA ASP A 37 -4.10 0.07 13.90
C ASP A 37 -4.41 1.33 13.07
N LYS A 38 -3.66 1.57 11.99
CA LYS A 38 -3.84 2.72 11.09
C LYS A 38 -4.36 2.27 9.72
N PRO A 39 -5.41 2.92 9.19
CA PRO A 39 -5.82 2.78 7.80
C PRO A 39 -4.66 3.00 6.83
N ARG A 40 -4.59 2.15 5.80
CA ARG A 40 -3.58 2.19 4.74
C ARG A 40 -4.26 2.47 3.40
N TYR A 41 -3.81 3.50 2.69
CA TYR A 41 -4.34 3.88 1.39
C TYR A 41 -3.34 3.58 0.27
N LEU A 42 -3.62 2.58 -0.57
CA LEU A 42 -2.84 2.30 -1.76
C LEU A 42 -3.21 3.28 -2.89
N MET A 43 -2.29 4.19 -3.22
CA MET A 43 -2.55 5.29 -4.16
C MET A 43 -2.26 4.91 -5.61
N GLY A 44 -3.20 5.23 -6.50
CA GLY A 44 -3.00 5.15 -7.95
C GLY A 44 -3.21 3.76 -8.56
N VAL A 45 -3.60 2.78 -7.75
CA VAL A 45 -3.93 1.41 -8.16
C VAL A 45 -5.45 1.21 -8.09
N GLY A 46 -6.05 0.37 -8.94
CA GLY A 46 -7.51 0.23 -8.92
C GLY A 46 -8.18 -0.79 -9.83
N THR A 47 -7.45 -1.67 -10.54
CA THR A 47 -8.16 -2.77 -11.22
C THR A 47 -8.77 -3.72 -10.17
N PRO A 48 -9.86 -4.43 -10.48
CA PRO A 48 -10.46 -5.38 -9.53
C PRO A 48 -9.45 -6.40 -8.99
N ASP A 49 -8.51 -6.85 -9.82
CA ASP A 49 -7.47 -7.80 -9.43
C ASP A 49 -6.44 -7.17 -8.49
N ASP A 50 -6.07 -5.91 -8.72
CA ASP A 50 -5.17 -5.21 -7.81
C ASP A 50 -5.79 -5.00 -6.44
N ILE A 51 -7.09 -4.67 -6.40
CA ILE A 51 -7.80 -4.45 -5.14
C ILE A 51 -7.86 -5.76 -4.35
N ARG A 52 -8.19 -6.89 -5.01
CA ARG A 52 -8.18 -8.22 -4.36
C ARG A 52 -6.81 -8.55 -3.78
N HIS A 53 -5.74 -8.42 -4.56
CA HIS A 53 -4.38 -8.63 -4.04
C HIS A 53 -4.06 -7.71 -2.85
N ALA A 54 -4.37 -6.42 -2.95
CA ALA A 54 -4.02 -5.46 -1.89
C ALA A 54 -4.74 -5.68 -0.55
N ILE A 55 -5.82 -6.47 -0.52
CA ILE A 55 -6.56 -6.82 0.71
C ILE A 55 -6.27 -8.25 1.19
N GLU A 56 -5.96 -9.17 0.28
CA GLU A 56 -5.76 -10.60 0.57
C GLU A 56 -4.29 -10.97 0.81
N GLU A 57 -3.35 -10.20 0.27
CA GLU A 57 -1.90 -10.51 0.24
C GLU A 57 -1.04 -9.36 0.81
#